data_AF-A0A1V5GVZ0-F1
#
_entry.id   AF-A0A1V5GVZ0-F1
#
_cell.length_a   1.000
_cell.length_b   1.000
_cell.length_c   1.000
_cell.angle_alpha   90.00
_cell.angle_beta   90.00
_cell.angle_gamma   90.00
#
_symmetry.space_group_name_H-M   'P 1'
#
loop_
_entity.id
_entity.type
_entity.pdbx_description
1 polymer ?
#
loop_
_entity_poly.entity_id
_entity_poly.type
_entity_poly.pdbx_seq_one_letter_code
_entity_poly.pdbx_strand_id
1 'polypeptide(L)'
;MLKLVPGITTYPDITAARLTIDGGMYLTENFQQTPWHMESEIQSRCRAVGSLEVFYLQERPLRFEGPFTREEKRLLDLIASRLGRLVSRKRAEEMLTESEQRYRSLFEDSRDAIYTTSRDGVILDANEAALELFGYPRTEMIGLDVMQIYATRDERDKFQQEVEDRGSVRNFEVLLKRKDGTIITCLYTSSVRKSAQGDILGYHSIVRDITDIKRIEEEKQDLIEELKLALERIKTLKGLVPICASCKKIRDDRGYWNQLEEYIEAHSDAVFSHGLCPECQKRFEEE
;
A
#
# COMPACT_ATOMS: atom_id res chain seq x y z
N MET A 1 23.23 34.70 -15.38
CA MET A 1 24.18 35.83 -15.33
C MET A 1 23.70 36.82 -14.28
N LEU A 2 24.55 37.18 -13.31
CA LEU A 2 24.20 38.12 -12.24
C LEU A 2 24.26 39.55 -12.77
N LYS A 3 23.28 40.37 -12.38
CA LYS A 3 23.32 41.82 -12.59
C LYS A 3 23.44 42.51 -11.23
N LEU A 4 24.49 43.32 -11.08
CA LEU A 4 24.66 44.16 -9.91
C LEU A 4 23.75 45.38 -10.02
N VAL A 5 23.09 45.73 -8.91
CA VAL A 5 22.34 46.98 -8.82
C VAL A 5 23.35 48.10 -8.50
N PRO A 6 23.40 49.18 -9.30
CA PRO A 6 24.28 50.31 -9.03
C PRO A 6 24.05 50.87 -7.61
N GLY A 7 25.12 51.20 -6.89
CA GLY A 7 25.05 51.78 -5.54
C GLY A 7 25.15 50.79 -4.37
N ILE A 8 25.33 49.49 -4.64
CA ILE A 8 25.66 48.49 -3.61
C ILE A 8 27.10 48.64 -3.10
N THR A 9 27.99 49.17 -3.94
CA THR A 9 29.40 49.38 -3.64
C THR A 9 29.82 50.82 -3.95
N THR A 10 30.91 51.25 -3.31
CA THR A 10 31.56 52.54 -3.48
C THR A 10 32.09 52.71 -4.91
N TYR A 11 32.46 51.60 -5.57
CA TYR A 11 33.00 51.59 -6.93
C TYR A 11 32.26 50.61 -7.86
N PRO A 12 31.03 50.93 -8.29
CA PRO A 12 30.18 50.01 -9.07
C PRO A 12 30.81 49.54 -10.38
N ASP A 13 31.53 50.44 -11.08
CA ASP A 13 32.07 50.20 -12.43
C ASP A 13 33.19 49.13 -12.47
N ILE A 14 33.81 48.87 -11.31
CA ILE A 14 34.88 47.89 -11.15
C ILE A 14 34.49 46.77 -10.18
N THR A 15 33.19 46.66 -9.87
CA THR A 15 32.69 45.61 -8.99
C THR A 15 32.32 44.38 -9.81
N ALA A 16 32.77 43.22 -9.35
CA ALA A 16 32.31 41.93 -9.80
C ALA A 16 31.72 41.14 -8.62
N ALA A 17 30.83 40.18 -8.90
CA ALA A 17 30.28 39.33 -7.85
C ALA A 17 30.16 37.87 -8.28
N ARG A 18 30.30 37.00 -7.29
CA ARG A 18 30.08 35.56 -7.39
C ARG A 18 29.05 35.14 -6.35
N LEU A 19 27.99 34.49 -6.82
CA LEU A 19 27.00 33.83 -5.97
C LEU A 19 27.13 32.33 -6.18
N THR A 20 27.47 31.61 -5.11
CA THR A 20 27.38 30.16 -5.06
C THR A 20 26.14 29.80 -4.26
N ILE A 21 25.22 29.02 -4.81
CA ILE A 21 24.02 28.58 -4.11
C ILE A 21 23.57 27.23 -4.64
N ASP A 22 23.36 26.26 -3.74
CA ASP A 22 22.85 24.92 -4.09
C ASP A 22 23.65 24.20 -5.19
N GLY A 23 24.97 24.39 -5.20
CA GLY A 23 25.88 23.82 -6.22
C GLY A 23 25.90 24.58 -7.55
N GLY A 24 25.01 25.55 -7.75
CA GLY A 24 25.04 26.48 -8.87
C GLY A 24 26.01 27.64 -8.60
N MET A 25 26.76 28.03 -9.64
CA MET A 25 27.64 29.20 -9.61
C MET A 25 27.12 30.25 -10.59
N TYR A 26 26.91 31.46 -10.08
CA TYR A 26 26.46 32.60 -10.86
C TYR A 26 27.47 33.73 -10.75
N LEU A 27 27.85 34.30 -11.89
CA LEU A 27 28.89 35.31 -12.01
C LEU A 27 28.34 36.56 -12.72
N THR A 28 28.94 37.72 -12.45
CA THR A 28 28.78 38.93 -13.26
C THR A 28 29.58 38.81 -14.57
N GLU A 29 29.20 39.55 -15.62
CA GLU A 29 29.88 39.48 -16.92
C GLU A 29 31.38 39.85 -16.84
N ASN A 30 31.70 40.83 -16.01
CA ASN A 30 33.05 41.34 -15.80
C ASN A 30 33.84 40.55 -14.74
N PHE A 31 33.42 39.34 -14.38
CA PHE A 31 33.99 38.62 -13.24
C PHE A 31 35.48 38.29 -13.41
N GLN A 32 36.29 38.74 -12.45
CA GLN A 32 37.66 38.28 -12.24
C GLN A 32 37.94 38.17 -10.74
N GLN A 33 38.64 37.12 -10.34
CA GLN A 33 39.02 36.94 -8.95
C GLN A 33 40.23 37.82 -8.62
N THR A 34 40.09 38.63 -7.59
CA THR A 34 41.16 39.49 -7.07
C THR A 34 41.34 39.27 -5.56
N PRO A 35 42.49 39.64 -4.97
CA PRO A 35 42.67 39.61 -3.52
C PRO A 35 41.68 40.52 -2.77
N TRP A 36 41.16 41.54 -3.45
CA TRP A 36 40.27 42.57 -2.92
C TRP A 36 38.81 42.11 -2.97
N HIS A 37 38.41 41.31 -1.98
CA HIS A 37 37.06 40.78 -1.92
C HIS A 37 36.48 40.76 -0.50
N MET A 38 35.16 40.72 -0.44
CA MET A 38 34.40 40.44 0.76
C MET A 38 33.43 39.30 0.48
N GLU A 39 33.19 38.47 1.49
CA GLU A 39 32.33 37.30 1.42
C GLU A 39 31.33 37.34 2.58
N SER A 40 30.09 36.96 2.29
CA SER A 40 29.11 36.59 3.30
C SER A 40 28.56 35.21 2.99
N GLU A 41 28.47 34.38 4.03
CA GLU A 41 27.84 33.08 3.94
C GLU A 41 26.31 33.23 3.87
N ILE A 42 25.67 32.43 3.02
CA ILE A 42 24.22 32.36 2.91
C ILE A 42 23.75 31.19 3.78
N GLN A 43 23.06 31.51 4.87
CA GLN A 43 22.55 30.51 5.80
C GLN A 43 21.05 30.28 5.64
N SER A 44 20.65 29.01 5.61
CA SER A 44 19.25 28.55 5.60
C SER A 44 19.04 27.63 6.80
N ARG A 45 18.13 27.98 7.73
CA ARG A 45 17.81 27.20 8.94
C ARG A 45 19.07 26.65 9.66
N CYS A 46 20.10 27.49 9.81
CA CYS A 46 21.39 27.16 10.46
C CYS A 46 22.33 26.23 9.67
N ARG A 47 22.12 26.05 8.36
CA ARG A 47 23.06 25.38 7.45
C ARG A 47 23.53 26.34 6.37
N ALA A 48 24.83 26.33 6.08
CA ALA A 48 25.41 27.02 4.93
C ALA A 48 24.88 26.40 3.63
N VAL A 49 24.26 27.21 2.78
CA VAL A 49 23.73 26.79 1.47
C VAL A 49 24.47 27.42 0.30
N GLY A 50 25.39 28.33 0.60
CA GLY A 50 26.09 29.10 -0.40
C GLY A 50 26.88 30.25 0.18
N SER A 51 27.50 31.02 -0.69
CA SER A 51 28.21 32.26 -0.36
C SER A 51 27.95 33.32 -1.41
N LEU A 52 27.94 34.58 -0.96
CA LEU A 52 27.92 35.75 -1.82
C LEU A 52 29.24 36.49 -1.65
N GLU A 53 29.98 36.58 -2.73
CA GLU A 53 31.29 37.21 -2.78
C GLU A 53 31.26 38.41 -3.73
N VAL A 54 31.91 39.50 -3.31
CA VAL A 54 32.03 40.74 -4.07
C VAL A 54 33.50 41.12 -4.17
N PHE A 55 33.94 41.44 -5.40
CA PHE A 55 35.32 41.70 -5.77
C PHE A 55 35.46 43.13 -6.33
N TYR A 56 36.58 43.78 -6.03
CA TYR A 56 37.05 44.95 -6.76
C TYR A 56 38.14 44.56 -7.75
N LEU A 57 37.92 44.90 -9.03
CA LEU A 57 38.79 44.51 -10.16
C LEU A 57 40.05 45.38 -10.29
N GLN A 58 40.10 46.52 -9.60
CA GLN A 58 41.24 47.43 -9.60
C GLN A 58 41.69 47.70 -8.18
N GLU A 59 43.01 47.80 -7.99
CA GLU A 59 43.60 48.17 -6.70
C GLU A 59 43.23 49.62 -6.33
N ARG A 60 42.76 49.81 -5.10
CA ARG A 60 42.41 51.12 -4.53
C ARG A 60 43.08 51.25 -3.17
N PRO A 61 43.48 52.47 -2.76
CA PRO A 61 44.21 52.66 -1.51
C PRO A 61 43.43 52.09 -0.33
N LEU A 62 44.14 51.35 0.53
CA LEU A 62 43.61 50.83 1.79
C LEU A 62 43.10 52.01 2.62
N ARG A 63 41.79 52.04 2.87
CA ARG A 63 41.24 52.86 3.96
C ARG A 63 41.59 52.18 5.28
N PHE A 64 41.42 52.88 6.39
CA PHE A 64 41.63 52.34 7.75
C PHE A 64 40.88 51.02 8.01
N GLU A 65 39.83 50.73 7.24
CA GLU A 65 38.95 49.56 7.41
C GLU A 65 39.12 48.48 6.31
N GLY A 66 40.13 48.61 5.45
CA GLY A 66 40.34 47.72 4.30
C GLY A 66 39.72 48.25 3.00
N PRO A 67 39.56 47.40 1.96
CA PRO A 67 39.01 47.81 0.65
C PRO A 67 37.51 48.14 0.67
N PHE A 68 36.75 47.51 1.56
CA PHE A 68 35.31 47.71 1.71
C PHE A 68 35.01 48.42 3.04
N THR A 69 34.03 49.29 3.02
CA THR A 69 33.47 50.00 4.17
C THR A 69 32.62 49.07 5.04
N ARG A 70 32.40 49.45 6.30
CA ARG A 70 31.47 48.73 7.19
C ARG A 70 30.05 48.66 6.63
N GLU A 71 29.60 49.72 5.97
CA GLU A 71 28.27 49.81 5.37
C GLU A 71 28.11 48.79 4.23
N GLU A 72 29.12 48.64 3.37
CA GLU A 72 29.13 47.66 2.28
C GLU A 72 29.10 46.23 2.81
N LYS A 73 29.90 45.94 3.85
CA LYS A 73 29.89 44.62 4.50
C LYS A 73 28.53 44.31 5.12
N ARG A 74 27.93 45.26 5.84
CA ARG A 74 26.57 45.10 6.41
C ARG A 74 25.51 44.88 5.33
N LEU A 75 25.62 45.58 4.20
CA LEU A 75 24.70 45.40 3.09
C LEU A 75 24.82 43.99 2.49
N LEU A 76 26.05 43.49 2.34
CA LEU A 76 26.32 42.12 1.89
C LEU A 76 25.69 41.08 2.82
N ASP A 77 25.90 41.22 4.13
CA ASP A 77 25.32 40.33 5.15
C ASP A 77 23.78 40.32 5.10
N LEU A 78 23.15 41.49 4.91
CA LEU A 78 21.69 41.62 4.77
C LEU A 78 21.18 40.92 3.50
N ILE A 79 21.89 41.07 2.38
CA ILE A 79 21.54 40.40 1.12
C ILE A 79 21.67 38.89 1.30
N ALA A 80 22.77 38.41 1.86
CA ALA A 80 23.00 36.98 2.12
C ALA A 80 21.92 36.39 3.04
N SER A 81 21.55 37.08 4.12
CA SER A 81 20.45 36.67 5.00
C SER A 81 19.09 36.58 4.26
N ARG A 82 18.79 37.57 3.42
CA ARG A 82 17.55 37.60 2.63
C ARG A 82 17.52 36.47 1.60
N LEU A 83 18.64 36.21 0.91
CA LEU A 83 18.78 35.07 0.00
C LEU A 83 18.56 33.74 0.73
N GLY A 84 19.13 33.58 1.93
CA GLY A 84 18.94 32.38 2.75
C GLY A 84 17.47 32.12 3.11
N ARG A 85 16.72 33.17 3.45
CA ARG A 85 15.26 33.08 3.70
C ARG A 85 14.48 32.66 2.45
N LEU A 86 14.82 33.21 1.28
CA LEU A 86 14.16 32.89 0.01
C LEU A 86 14.42 31.43 -0.40
N VAL A 87 15.67 30.96 -0.28
CA VAL A 87 16.02 29.56 -0.52
C VAL A 87 15.26 28.63 0.42
N SER A 88 15.24 28.96 1.71
CA SER A 88 14.52 28.16 2.72
C SER A 88 13.03 28.00 2.37
N ARG A 89 12.41 29.10 1.91
CA ARG A 89 10.99 29.09 1.52
C ARG A 89 10.78 28.24 0.27
N LYS A 90 11.58 28.48 -0.78
CA LYS A 90 11.44 27.76 -2.05
C LYS A 90 11.61 26.25 -1.87
N ARG A 91 12.62 25.82 -1.11
CA ARG A 91 12.81 24.40 -0.79
C ARG A 91 11.65 23.81 0.00
N ALA A 92 11.08 24.54 0.95
CA ALA A 92 9.92 24.07 1.70
C ALA A 92 8.69 23.90 0.78
N GLU A 93 8.48 24.81 -0.17
CA GLU A 93 7.42 24.72 -1.18
C GLU A 93 7.65 23.54 -2.14
N GLU A 94 8.88 23.34 -2.61
CA GLU A 94 9.25 22.21 -3.47
C GLU A 94 9.08 20.87 -2.74
N MET A 95 9.58 20.74 -1.52
CA MET A 95 9.41 19.53 -0.69
C MET A 95 7.93 19.23 -0.40
N LEU A 96 7.12 20.26 -0.14
CA LEU A 96 5.69 20.09 0.04
C LEU A 96 5.04 19.57 -1.24
N THR A 97 5.34 20.20 -2.38
CA THR A 97 4.82 19.81 -3.70
C THR A 97 5.21 18.37 -4.04
N GLU A 98 6.47 17.99 -3.85
CA GLU A 98 6.96 16.63 -4.09
C GLU A 98 6.26 15.62 -3.17
N SER A 99 6.11 15.95 -1.88
CA SER A 99 5.40 15.10 -0.92
C SER A 99 3.92 14.94 -1.29
N GLU A 100 3.25 16.00 -1.72
CA GLU A 100 1.84 15.97 -2.16
C GLU A 100 1.68 15.14 -3.42
N GLN A 101 2.56 15.31 -4.41
CA GLN A 101 2.56 14.50 -5.63
C GLN A 101 2.77 13.03 -5.32
N ARG A 102 3.77 12.70 -4.48
CA ARG A 102 4.05 11.33 -4.06
C ARG A 102 2.87 10.72 -3.32
N TYR A 103 2.25 11.45 -2.41
CA TYR A 103 1.04 11.01 -1.71
C TYR A 103 -0.10 10.74 -2.68
N ARG A 104 -0.37 11.69 -3.60
CA ARG A 104 -1.45 11.55 -4.58
C ARG A 104 -1.22 10.36 -5.51
N SER A 105 0.00 10.12 -5.98
CA SER A 105 0.31 8.92 -6.76
C SER A 105 0.05 7.64 -5.98
N LEU A 106 0.54 7.52 -4.74
CA LEU A 106 0.30 6.32 -3.93
C LEU A 106 -1.18 6.10 -3.60
N PHE A 107 -1.93 7.19 -3.41
CA PHE A 107 -3.36 7.16 -3.14
C PHE A 107 -4.15 6.69 -4.37
N GLU A 108 -3.89 7.27 -5.55
CA GLU A 108 -4.60 6.94 -6.78
C GLU A 108 -4.17 5.60 -7.39
N ASP A 109 -2.89 5.21 -7.29
CA ASP A 109 -2.37 3.95 -7.85
C ASP A 109 -2.71 2.72 -6.99
N SER A 110 -3.29 2.91 -5.80
CA SER A 110 -3.71 1.81 -4.93
C SER A 110 -4.83 1.00 -5.56
N ARG A 111 -4.68 -0.33 -5.56
CA ARG A 111 -5.74 -1.26 -5.99
C ARG A 111 -6.85 -1.42 -4.97
N ASP A 112 -6.54 -1.23 -3.68
CA ASP A 112 -7.56 -1.20 -2.65
C ASP A 112 -8.26 0.17 -2.71
N ALA A 113 -9.57 0.17 -2.47
CA ALA A 113 -10.37 1.39 -2.41
C ALA A 113 -10.00 2.17 -1.14
N ILE A 114 -9.57 3.41 -1.30
CA ILE A 114 -9.18 4.29 -0.19
C ILE A 114 -10.09 5.50 -0.20
N TYR A 115 -10.69 5.82 0.94
CA TYR A 115 -11.45 7.05 1.09
C TYR A 115 -11.34 7.60 2.51
N THR A 116 -11.67 8.88 2.64
CA THR A 116 -11.67 9.59 3.92
C THR A 116 -13.07 10.12 4.20
N THR A 117 -13.47 10.12 5.46
CA THR A 117 -14.78 10.60 5.88
C THR A 117 -14.65 11.61 7.01
N SER A 118 -15.65 12.49 7.15
CA SER A 118 -15.89 13.22 8.39
C SER A 118 -16.39 12.26 9.48
N ARG A 119 -16.41 12.72 10.74
CA ARG A 119 -17.00 11.95 11.84
C ARG A 119 -18.47 11.60 11.59
N ASP A 120 -19.21 12.52 10.97
CA ASP A 120 -20.62 12.36 10.62
C ASP A 120 -20.86 11.45 9.42
N GLY A 121 -19.79 10.92 8.80
CA GLY A 121 -19.89 9.95 7.71
C GLY A 121 -19.94 10.56 6.31
N VAL A 122 -19.66 11.86 6.14
CA VAL A 122 -19.56 12.47 4.81
C VAL A 122 -18.22 12.13 4.18
N ILE A 123 -18.22 11.58 2.97
CA ILE A 123 -16.98 11.27 2.23
C ILE A 123 -16.32 12.58 1.78
N LEU A 124 -15.06 12.78 2.17
CA LEU A 124 -14.30 13.99 1.91
C LEU A 124 -13.33 13.83 0.74
N ASP A 125 -12.77 12.62 0.58
CA ASP A 125 -11.87 12.27 -0.51
C ASP A 125 -11.94 10.76 -0.78
N ALA A 126 -11.67 10.35 -2.01
CA ALA A 126 -11.70 8.96 -2.45
C ALA A 126 -10.74 8.77 -3.64
N ASN A 127 -10.03 7.64 -3.70
CA ASN A 127 -9.18 7.31 -4.85
C ASN A 127 -9.99 6.68 -5.98
N GLU A 128 -9.37 6.53 -7.16
CA GLU A 128 -10.02 5.94 -8.33
C GLU A 128 -10.57 4.53 -8.05
N ALA A 129 -9.83 3.68 -7.34
CA ALA A 129 -10.28 2.34 -6.97
C ALA A 129 -11.57 2.35 -6.12
N ALA A 130 -11.79 3.36 -5.27
CA ALA A 130 -13.04 3.51 -4.54
C ALA A 130 -14.21 3.90 -5.47
N LEU A 131 -13.97 4.75 -6.46
CA LEU A 131 -14.98 5.12 -7.46
C LEU A 131 -15.41 3.90 -8.26
N GLU A 132 -14.44 3.11 -8.72
CA GLU A 132 -14.66 1.86 -9.45
C GLU A 132 -15.39 0.83 -8.58
N LEU A 133 -14.95 0.62 -7.34
CA LEU A 133 -15.53 -0.38 -6.44
C LEU A 133 -17.00 -0.09 -6.13
N PHE A 134 -17.33 1.16 -5.80
CA PHE A 134 -18.70 1.54 -5.39
C PHE A 134 -19.58 1.97 -6.57
N GLY A 135 -19.00 2.26 -7.74
CA GLY A 135 -19.73 2.66 -8.95
C GLY A 135 -20.26 4.09 -8.93
N TYR A 136 -19.68 4.97 -8.08
CA TYR A 136 -20.04 6.39 -8.03
C TYR A 136 -19.00 7.22 -8.78
N PRO A 137 -19.41 8.16 -9.66
CA PRO A 137 -18.47 9.14 -10.19
C PRO A 137 -17.96 10.04 -9.06
N ARG A 138 -16.74 10.57 -9.19
CA ARG A 138 -16.12 11.42 -8.17
C ARG A 138 -17.01 12.57 -7.69
N THR A 139 -17.74 13.20 -8.61
CA THR A 139 -18.66 14.32 -8.32
C THR A 139 -19.85 13.94 -7.44
N GLU A 140 -20.22 12.67 -7.40
CA GLU A 140 -21.26 12.16 -6.51
C GLU A 140 -20.69 11.51 -5.26
N MET A 141 -19.50 10.89 -5.36
CA MET A 141 -18.82 10.24 -4.23
C MET A 141 -18.40 11.25 -3.18
N ILE A 142 -17.81 12.39 -3.58
CA ILE A 142 -17.42 13.43 -2.63
C ILE A 142 -18.67 14.15 -2.12
N GLY A 143 -18.85 14.17 -0.80
CA GLY A 143 -20.06 14.67 -0.14
C GLY A 143 -21.14 13.61 0.08
N LEU A 144 -20.95 12.38 -0.44
CA LEU A 144 -21.88 11.28 -0.20
C LEU A 144 -21.89 10.90 1.28
N ASP A 145 -23.08 10.67 1.84
CA ASP A 145 -23.22 10.01 3.13
C ASP A 145 -22.83 8.55 2.98
N VAL A 146 -21.83 8.12 3.74
CA VAL A 146 -21.33 6.75 3.77
C VAL A 146 -22.43 5.72 4.07
N MET A 147 -23.54 6.10 4.71
CA MET A 147 -24.72 5.23 4.86
C MET A 147 -25.26 4.72 3.52
N GLN A 148 -25.01 5.43 2.42
CA GLN A 148 -25.38 5.00 1.06
C GLN A 148 -24.50 3.87 0.52
N ILE A 149 -23.36 3.58 1.13
CA ILE A 149 -22.48 2.46 0.73
C ILE A 149 -22.51 1.28 1.72
N TYR A 150 -23.11 1.42 2.90
CA TYR A 150 -23.34 0.29 3.80
C TYR A 150 -24.61 -0.48 3.42
N ALA A 151 -24.58 -1.80 3.58
CA ALA A 151 -25.76 -2.64 3.36
C ALA A 151 -26.86 -2.39 4.41
N THR A 152 -26.47 -2.19 5.68
CA THR A 152 -27.38 -1.91 6.80
C THR A 152 -26.80 -0.85 7.74
N ARG A 153 -27.66 -0.23 8.57
CA ARG A 153 -27.23 0.71 9.62
C ARG A 153 -26.44 0.01 10.72
N ASP A 154 -26.85 -1.18 11.12
CA ASP A 154 -26.19 -1.94 12.18
C ASP A 154 -24.72 -2.25 11.84
N GLU A 155 -24.40 -2.54 10.58
CA GLU A 155 -23.01 -2.73 10.11
C GLU A 155 -22.17 -1.47 10.32
N ARG A 156 -22.74 -0.30 10.00
CA ARG A 156 -22.06 0.99 10.21
C ARG A 156 -21.85 1.28 11.69
N ASP A 157 -22.89 1.12 12.51
CA ASP A 157 -22.84 1.48 13.92
C ASP A 157 -21.82 0.60 14.67
N LYS A 158 -21.78 -0.70 14.37
CA LYS A 158 -20.76 -1.63 14.90
C LYS A 158 -19.34 -1.20 14.50
N PHE A 159 -19.13 -0.90 13.22
CA PHE A 159 -17.83 -0.44 12.73
C PHE A 159 -17.38 0.85 13.43
N GLN A 160 -18.28 1.83 13.54
CA GLN A 160 -17.98 3.12 14.14
C GLN A 160 -17.60 2.98 15.62
N GLN A 161 -18.35 2.18 16.37
CA GLN A 161 -18.02 1.90 17.77
C GLN A 161 -16.63 1.28 17.90
N GLU A 162 -16.34 0.22 17.13
CA GLU A 162 -15.08 -0.51 17.22
C GLU A 162 -13.85 0.37 16.87
N VAL A 163 -13.97 1.24 15.86
CA VAL A 163 -12.87 2.13 15.44
C VAL A 163 -12.68 3.30 16.40
N GLU A 164 -13.75 3.86 16.96
CA GLU A 164 -13.65 4.93 17.97
C GLU A 164 -13.04 4.40 19.28
N ASP A 165 -13.43 3.20 19.72
CA ASP A 165 -12.94 2.57 20.96
C ASP A 165 -11.46 2.18 20.89
N ARG A 166 -11.02 1.63 19.76
CA ARG A 166 -9.62 1.14 19.57
C ARG A 166 -8.70 2.16 18.91
N GLY A 167 -9.26 3.23 18.35
CA GLY A 167 -8.55 4.20 17.50
C GLY A 167 -8.21 3.67 16.08
N SER A 168 -8.26 2.36 15.87
CA SER A 168 -8.12 1.72 14.55
C SER A 168 -8.67 0.30 14.55
N VAL A 169 -9.11 -0.15 13.38
CA VAL A 169 -9.51 -1.53 13.11
C VAL A 169 -8.79 -2.04 11.86
N ARG A 170 -8.54 -3.35 11.80
CA ARG A 170 -7.90 -4.00 10.65
C ARG A 170 -8.71 -5.21 10.24
N ASN A 171 -8.88 -5.38 8.93
CA ASN A 171 -9.62 -6.50 8.33
C ASN A 171 -11.00 -6.74 8.99
N PHE A 172 -11.71 -5.67 9.35
CA PHE A 172 -13.06 -5.76 9.88
C PHE A 172 -14.00 -6.09 8.72
N GLU A 173 -14.62 -7.26 8.76
CA GLU A 173 -15.53 -7.69 7.69
C GLU A 173 -16.83 -6.89 7.75
N VAL A 174 -17.26 -6.36 6.61
CA VAL A 174 -18.48 -5.58 6.46
C VAL A 174 -19.20 -5.94 5.16
N LEU A 175 -20.53 -5.83 5.19
CA LEU A 175 -21.35 -5.87 4.00
C LEU A 175 -21.62 -4.46 3.49
N LEU A 176 -21.22 -4.21 2.25
CA LEU A 176 -21.41 -2.94 1.56
C LEU A 176 -22.31 -3.11 0.35
N LYS A 177 -22.80 -2.00 -0.17
CA LYS A 177 -23.54 -1.96 -1.42
C LYS A 177 -22.90 -0.99 -2.40
N ARG A 178 -22.88 -1.40 -3.67
CA ARG A 178 -22.55 -0.53 -4.79
C ARG A 178 -23.74 0.36 -5.14
N LYS A 179 -23.53 1.36 -6.01
CA LYS A 179 -24.59 2.25 -6.51
C LYS A 179 -25.75 1.51 -7.18
N ASP A 180 -25.46 0.39 -7.85
CA ASP A 180 -26.45 -0.46 -8.51
C ASP A 180 -27.23 -1.37 -7.53
N GLY A 181 -26.89 -1.35 -6.25
CA GLY A 181 -27.51 -2.16 -5.20
C GLY A 181 -26.85 -3.53 -4.96
N THR A 182 -25.83 -3.90 -5.74
CA THR A 182 -25.09 -5.15 -5.55
C THR A 182 -24.42 -5.15 -4.18
N ILE A 183 -24.66 -6.20 -3.40
CA ILE A 183 -24.02 -6.40 -2.10
C ILE A 183 -22.66 -7.07 -2.30
N ILE A 184 -21.64 -6.52 -1.67
CA ILE A 184 -20.26 -7.02 -1.69
C ILE A 184 -19.77 -7.23 -0.27
N THR A 185 -18.98 -8.27 -0.08
CA THR A 185 -18.30 -8.53 1.21
C THR A 185 -16.93 -7.90 1.15
N CYS A 186 -16.62 -7.05 2.11
CA CYS A 186 -15.37 -6.30 2.11
C CYS A 186 -14.66 -6.36 3.47
N LEU A 187 -13.34 -6.21 3.43
CA LEU A 187 -12.51 -6.00 4.62
C LEU A 187 -12.19 -4.52 4.77
N TYR A 188 -12.55 -3.95 5.92
CA TYR A 188 -12.23 -2.59 6.31
C TYR A 188 -10.99 -2.55 7.19
N THR A 189 -10.01 -1.77 6.77
CA THR A 189 -8.93 -1.30 7.64
C THR A 189 -9.08 0.20 7.79
N SER A 190 -9.38 0.67 8.99
CA SER A 190 -9.67 2.08 9.23
C SER A 190 -8.99 2.61 10.47
N SER A 191 -8.67 3.90 10.45
CA SER A 191 -8.04 4.61 11.57
C SER A 191 -8.69 5.96 11.80
N VAL A 192 -8.78 6.35 13.07
CA VAL A 192 -9.34 7.63 13.48
C VAL A 192 -8.37 8.76 13.16
N ARG A 193 -8.84 9.79 12.48
CA ARG A 193 -8.13 11.06 12.27
C ARG A 193 -8.51 12.01 13.39
N LYS A 194 -7.52 12.48 14.15
CA LYS A 194 -7.73 13.40 15.28
C LYS A 194 -7.20 14.80 14.99
N SER A 195 -7.82 15.81 15.61
CA SER A 195 -7.31 17.18 15.66
C SER A 195 -6.09 17.27 16.58
N ALA A 196 -5.39 18.41 16.56
CA ALA A 196 -4.31 18.68 17.51
C ALA A 196 -4.78 18.68 18.98
N GLN A 197 -6.07 18.95 19.21
CA GLN A 197 -6.71 18.92 20.53
C GLN A 197 -7.19 17.51 20.94
N GLY A 198 -7.13 16.53 20.04
CA GLY A 198 -7.53 15.14 20.29
C GLY A 198 -8.95 14.78 19.84
N ASP A 199 -9.71 15.74 19.30
CA ASP A 199 -11.07 15.51 18.81
C ASP A 199 -11.08 14.67 17.53
N ILE A 200 -12.08 13.80 17.38
CA ILE A 200 -12.24 12.97 16.19
C ILE A 200 -12.74 13.83 15.02
N LEU A 201 -11.90 14.01 14.01
CA LEU A 201 -12.24 14.70 12.76
C LEU A 201 -12.91 13.76 11.75
N GLY A 202 -12.70 12.45 11.87
CA GLY A 202 -13.25 11.43 10.99
C GLY A 202 -12.31 10.25 10.80
N TYR A 203 -12.37 9.58 9.65
CA TYR A 203 -11.72 8.28 9.44
C TYR A 203 -10.96 8.22 8.11
N HIS A 204 -9.83 7.52 8.09
CA HIS A 204 -9.18 7.04 6.87
C HIS A 204 -9.47 5.55 6.74
N SER A 205 -10.13 5.16 5.64
CA SER A 205 -10.56 3.78 5.41
C SER A 205 -9.93 3.22 4.15
N ILE A 206 -9.44 1.99 4.26
CA ILE A 206 -9.01 1.15 3.15
C ILE A 206 -9.98 -0.02 3.09
N VAL A 207 -10.48 -0.29 1.89
CA VAL A 207 -11.51 -1.28 1.62
C VAL A 207 -10.98 -2.24 0.58
N ARG A 208 -11.04 -3.53 0.90
CA ARG A 208 -10.75 -4.61 -0.02
C ARG A 208 -11.98 -5.44 -0.26
N ASP A 209 -12.38 -5.58 -1.53
CA ASP A 209 -13.41 -6.53 -1.94
C ASP A 209 -12.86 -7.95 -1.82
N ILE A 210 -13.56 -8.79 -1.07
CA ILE A 210 -13.22 -10.21 -0.88
C ILE A 210 -14.34 -11.13 -1.38
N THR A 211 -15.31 -10.60 -2.12
CA THR A 211 -16.48 -11.34 -2.59
C THR A 211 -16.06 -12.54 -3.45
N ASP A 212 -15.17 -12.33 -4.42
CA ASP A 212 -14.65 -13.42 -5.26
C ASP A 212 -13.81 -14.42 -4.46
N ILE A 213 -13.05 -13.95 -3.47
CA ILE A 213 -12.23 -14.82 -2.61
C ILE A 213 -13.14 -15.77 -1.83
N LYS A 214 -14.20 -15.23 -1.19
CA LYS A 214 -15.17 -16.05 -0.46
C LYS A 214 -15.89 -17.03 -1.36
N ARG A 215 -16.33 -16.59 -2.55
CA ARG A 215 -16.99 -17.49 -3.52
C ARG A 215 -16.07 -18.63 -3.94
N ILE A 216 -14.80 -18.36 -4.24
CA ILE A 216 -13.82 -19.39 -4.58
C ILE A 216 -13.54 -20.33 -3.40
N GLU A 217 -13.48 -19.80 -2.18
CA GLU A 217 -13.30 -20.61 -0.98
C GLU A 217 -14.49 -21.54 -0.72
N GLU A 218 -15.72 -21.06 -0.89
CA GLU A 218 -16.96 -21.85 -0.79
C GLU A 218 -17.02 -22.92 -1.88
N GLU A 219 -16.82 -22.55 -3.16
CA GLU A 219 -16.80 -23.50 -4.29
C GLU A 219 -15.75 -24.61 -4.06
N LYS A 220 -14.57 -24.25 -3.54
CA LYS A 220 -13.53 -25.21 -3.19
C LYS A 220 -13.96 -26.12 -2.04
N GLN A 221 -14.63 -25.58 -1.02
CA GLN A 221 -15.11 -26.35 0.12
C GLN A 221 -16.14 -27.39 -0.33
N ASP A 222 -17.09 -26.99 -1.18
CA ASP A 222 -18.11 -27.86 -1.74
C ASP A 222 -17.50 -28.98 -2.59
N LEU A 223 -16.53 -28.66 -3.45
CA LEU A 223 -15.79 -29.65 -4.25
C LEU A 223 -15.02 -30.65 -3.37
N ILE A 224 -14.45 -30.20 -2.26
CA ILE A 224 -13.76 -31.09 -1.30
C ILE A 224 -14.75 -32.05 -0.65
N GLU A 225 -15.95 -31.58 -0.30
CA GLU A 225 -17.00 -32.42 0.28
C GLU A 225 -17.54 -33.43 -0.73
N GLU A 226 -17.78 -33.01 -1.97
CA GLU A 226 -18.18 -33.90 -3.06
C GLU A 226 -17.12 -34.98 -3.31
N LEU A 227 -15.84 -34.60 -3.36
CA LEU A 227 -14.74 -35.56 -3.54
C LEU A 227 -14.63 -36.55 -2.37
N LYS A 228 -14.84 -36.10 -1.13
CA LYS A 228 -14.86 -37.00 0.04
C LYS A 228 -16.00 -38.03 -0.07
N LEU A 229 -17.21 -37.58 -0.41
CA LEU A 229 -18.35 -38.47 -0.61
C LEU A 229 -18.13 -39.45 -1.76
N ALA A 230 -17.51 -39.02 -2.86
CA ALA A 230 -17.14 -39.89 -3.97
C ALA A 230 -16.11 -40.96 -3.54
N LEU A 231 -15.10 -40.59 -2.76
CA LEU A 231 -14.10 -41.51 -2.22
C LEU A 231 -14.70 -42.55 -1.26
N GLU A 232 -15.69 -42.17 -0.43
CA GLU A 232 -16.40 -43.11 0.45
C GLU A 232 -17.18 -44.18 -0.34
N ARG A 233 -17.67 -43.85 -1.54
CA ARG A 233 -18.40 -44.79 -2.40
C ARG A 233 -17.48 -45.79 -3.12
N ILE A 234 -16.16 -45.54 -3.15
CA ILE A 234 -15.21 -46.51 -3.69
C ILE A 234 -15.02 -47.62 -2.65
N LYS A 235 -15.62 -48.78 -2.94
CA LYS A 235 -15.47 -49.99 -2.12
C LYS A 235 -14.01 -50.45 -2.19
N THR A 236 -13.22 -50.09 -1.18
CA THR A 236 -11.83 -50.56 -1.07
C THR A 236 -11.75 -51.58 0.07
N LEU A 237 -11.47 -52.84 -0.29
CA LEU A 237 -11.07 -53.87 0.67
C LEU A 237 -9.76 -53.43 1.33
N LYS A 238 -9.84 -52.80 2.51
CA LYS A 238 -8.69 -52.33 3.29
C LYS A 238 -8.67 -53.02 4.65
N GLY A 239 -7.47 -53.36 5.12
CA GLY A 239 -7.26 -53.96 6.44
C GLY A 239 -7.09 -55.49 6.39
N LEU A 240 -7.19 -56.11 7.58
CA LEU A 240 -6.97 -57.54 7.78
C LEU A 240 -8.28 -58.29 7.51
N VAL A 241 -8.33 -58.97 6.35
CA VAL A 241 -9.53 -59.69 5.91
C VAL A 241 -9.54 -61.10 6.53
N PRO A 242 -10.51 -61.44 7.42
CA PRO A 242 -10.50 -62.73 8.10
C PRO A 242 -11.02 -63.82 7.16
N ILE A 243 -10.12 -64.73 6.73
CA ILE A 243 -10.46 -65.88 5.91
C ILE A 243 -10.28 -67.16 6.72
N CYS A 244 -11.27 -68.04 6.71
CA CYS A 244 -11.21 -69.33 7.39
C CYS A 244 -10.15 -70.21 6.72
N ALA A 245 -9.17 -70.68 7.48
CA ALA A 245 -8.07 -71.47 6.95
C ALA A 245 -8.55 -72.80 6.30
N SER A 246 -9.65 -73.38 6.81
CA SER A 246 -10.19 -74.67 6.39
C SER A 246 -11.10 -74.56 5.17
N CYS A 247 -12.15 -73.73 5.23
CA CYS A 247 -13.18 -73.66 4.18
C CYS A 247 -13.08 -72.43 3.28
N LYS A 248 -12.07 -71.57 3.47
CA LYS A 248 -11.79 -70.34 2.69
C LYS A 248 -12.93 -69.32 2.63
N LYS A 249 -13.96 -69.47 3.47
CA LYS A 249 -14.99 -68.44 3.68
C LYS A 249 -14.39 -67.20 4.29
N ILE A 250 -14.96 -66.05 3.97
CA ILE A 250 -14.58 -64.73 4.46
C ILE A 250 -15.59 -64.25 5.51
N ARG A 251 -15.10 -63.61 6.57
CA ARG A 251 -15.96 -63.05 7.60
C ARG A 251 -16.31 -61.59 7.27
N ASP A 252 -17.60 -61.28 7.23
CA ASP A 252 -18.08 -59.92 7.00
C ASP A 252 -18.06 -59.05 8.27
N ASP A 253 -18.35 -57.76 8.11
CA ASP A 253 -18.38 -56.76 9.19
C ASP A 253 -19.46 -57.06 10.26
N ARG A 254 -20.46 -57.90 9.93
CA ARG A 254 -21.50 -58.36 10.87
C ARG A 254 -21.08 -59.64 11.60
N GLY A 255 -19.94 -60.21 11.25
CA GLY A 255 -19.34 -61.39 11.85
C GLY A 255 -19.79 -62.72 11.25
N TYR A 256 -20.55 -62.72 10.14
CA TYR A 256 -21.00 -63.93 9.43
C TYR A 256 -19.94 -64.40 8.43
N TRP A 257 -19.91 -65.71 8.17
CA TRP A 257 -18.98 -66.35 7.23
C TRP A 257 -19.65 -66.60 5.88
N ASN A 258 -19.24 -65.85 4.86
CA ASN A 258 -19.78 -65.90 3.50
C ASN A 258 -18.79 -66.55 2.54
N GLN A 259 -19.25 -66.92 1.33
CA GLN A 259 -18.32 -67.30 0.27
C GLN A 259 -17.43 -66.10 -0.11
N LEU A 260 -16.19 -66.39 -0.51
CA LEU A 260 -15.22 -65.34 -0.80
C LEU A 260 -15.67 -64.53 -2.02
N GLU A 261 -16.18 -65.22 -3.05
CA GLU A 261 -16.70 -64.61 -4.27
C GLU A 261 -17.88 -63.67 -3.97
N GLU A 262 -18.90 -64.15 -3.26
CA GLU A 262 -20.09 -63.35 -2.89
C GLU A 262 -19.71 -62.06 -2.14
N TYR A 263 -18.76 -62.16 -1.21
CA TYR A 263 -18.29 -61.00 -0.48
C TYR A 263 -17.52 -60.03 -1.38
N ILE A 264 -16.63 -60.51 -2.24
CA ILE A 264 -15.83 -59.66 -3.11
C ILE A 264 -16.70 -59.00 -4.20
N GLU A 265 -17.67 -59.70 -4.79
CA GLU A 265 -18.64 -59.09 -5.72
C GLU A 265 -19.51 -58.03 -5.01
N ALA A 266 -19.92 -58.28 -3.77
CA ALA A 266 -20.65 -57.29 -2.99
C ALA A 266 -19.80 -56.05 -2.65
N HIS A 267 -18.48 -56.17 -2.62
CA HIS A 267 -17.55 -55.13 -2.15
C HIS A 267 -16.51 -54.68 -3.22
N SER A 268 -16.70 -55.01 -4.49
CA SER A 268 -15.84 -54.56 -5.60
C SER A 268 -16.57 -54.73 -6.94
N ASP A 269 -15.96 -54.28 -8.04
CA ASP A 269 -16.47 -54.51 -9.40
C ASP A 269 -15.95 -55.82 -10.03
N ALA A 270 -15.37 -56.72 -9.22
CA ALA A 270 -14.91 -58.02 -9.70
C ALA A 270 -16.08 -58.90 -10.13
N VAL A 271 -15.90 -59.65 -11.22
CA VAL A 271 -16.84 -60.67 -11.70
C VAL A 271 -16.08 -61.99 -11.75
N PHE A 272 -16.60 -63.03 -11.11
CA PHE A 272 -15.90 -64.31 -11.01
C PHE A 272 -16.38 -65.30 -12.07
N SER A 273 -15.43 -66.05 -12.65
CA SER A 273 -15.71 -67.21 -13.48
C SER A 273 -15.12 -68.45 -12.81
N HIS A 274 -15.79 -69.59 -13.00
CA HIS A 274 -15.39 -70.85 -12.39
C HIS A 274 -14.79 -71.77 -13.45
N GLY A 275 -13.61 -72.32 -13.15
CA GLY A 275 -12.91 -73.28 -14.00
C GLY A 275 -12.04 -74.21 -13.17
N LEU A 276 -11.70 -75.38 -13.71
CA LEU A 276 -10.78 -76.31 -13.04
C LEU A 276 -9.34 -75.89 -13.35
N CYS A 277 -8.52 -75.77 -12.31
CA CYS A 277 -7.08 -75.67 -12.52
C CYS A 277 -6.53 -77.03 -13.00
N PRO A 278 -5.34 -77.08 -13.61
CA PRO A 278 -4.79 -78.31 -14.17
C PRO A 278 -4.66 -79.46 -13.15
N GLU A 279 -4.44 -79.17 -11.86
CA GLU A 279 -4.34 -80.20 -10.82
C GLU A 279 -5.70 -80.79 -10.46
N CYS A 280 -6.72 -79.94 -10.29
CA CYS A 280 -8.09 -80.38 -10.03
C CYS A 280 -8.68 -81.10 -11.24
N GLN A 281 -8.34 -80.65 -12.45
CA GLN A 281 -8.75 -81.30 -13.69
C GLN A 281 -8.18 -82.72 -13.76
N LYS A 282 -6.88 -82.92 -13.50
CA LYS A 282 -6.27 -84.26 -13.47
C LYS A 282 -6.91 -85.18 -12.46
N ARG A 283 -7.21 -84.69 -11.25
CA ARG A 283 -7.92 -85.49 -10.24
C ARG A 283 -9.32 -85.90 -10.68
N PHE A 284 -10.03 -85.01 -11.38
CA PHE A 284 -11.37 -85.30 -11.90
C PHE A 284 -11.33 -86.27 -13.09
N GLU A 285 -10.22 -86.31 -13.83
CA GLU A 285 -9.99 -87.26 -14.93
C GLU A 285 -9.51 -88.64 -14.45
N GLU A 286 -9.01 -88.73 -13.21
CA GLU A 286 -8.51 -89.96 -12.57
C GLU A 286 -9.58 -90.69 -11.71
N GLU A 287 -10.76 -90.08 -11.49
CA GLU A 287 -11.96 -90.65 -10.83
C GLU A 287 -12.97 -91.22 -11.83
#